data_AF-A0A1M5JB59-F1
#
_entry.id   AF-A0A1M5JB59-F1
#
_cell.length_a   1.000
_cell.length_b   1.000
_cell.length_c   1.000
_cell.angle_alpha   90.00
_cell.angle_beta   90.00
_cell.angle_gamma   90.00
#
_symmetry.space_group_name_H-M   'P 1'
#
loop_
_entity.id
_entity.type
_entity.pdbx_description
1 polymer ?
#
loop_
_entity_poly.entity_id
_entity_poly.type
_entity_poly.pdbx_seq_one_letter_code
_entity_poly.pdbx_strand_id
1 'polypeptide(L)'
;MKLKQVFIMAALAAAVSCSSDDGSAPEKKQVTFKEVEQQLEMKGSFSELSKRNILRHYGTADNFLDLALKRKAELSAKNSTKSNKTAKMMAAYTITVYDPWYGSGSFSFWCWDDEYILDKYYDWNRKSLDCDGVGMSPACVAKLWGGRVDQSEQSFLNDEEMQAGWVLPCRAYPQQDCTLNFRQEENFVPI
;
A
#
# COMPACT_ATOMS: atom_id res chain seq x y z
N MET A 1 12.46 -65.38 -10.12
CA MET A 1 13.65 -65.46 -11.01
C MET A 1 13.75 -64.13 -11.74
N LYS A 2 14.79 -63.29 -11.72
CA LYS A 2 16.10 -63.17 -11.09
C LYS A 2 16.25 -61.65 -10.87
N LEU A 3 16.59 -61.16 -9.68
CA LEU A 3 17.95 -61.01 -9.15
C LEU A 3 18.84 -60.05 -9.95
N LYS A 4 19.16 -58.91 -9.31
CA LYS A 4 20.48 -58.29 -9.05
C LYS A 4 20.44 -56.78 -9.33
N GLN A 5 20.52 -55.91 -8.32
CA GLN A 5 21.73 -55.54 -7.54
C GLN A 5 22.85 -55.00 -8.44
N VAL A 6 23.66 -53.99 -8.14
CA VAL A 6 23.98 -53.09 -7.01
C VAL A 6 25.15 -52.25 -7.57
N PHE A 7 25.45 -51.07 -7.03
CA PHE A 7 26.81 -50.57 -6.68
C PHE A 7 26.65 -49.07 -6.35
N ILE A 8 26.54 -48.69 -5.07
CA ILE A 8 27.65 -48.48 -4.10
C ILE A 8 28.55 -47.33 -4.54
N MET A 9 28.46 -46.21 -3.81
CA MET A 9 29.65 -45.57 -3.27
C MET A 9 29.37 -45.14 -1.82
N ALA A 10 30.05 -45.84 -0.91
CA ALA A 10 30.20 -45.59 0.51
C ALA A 10 31.15 -44.37 0.70
N ALA A 11 30.85 -43.43 1.58
CA ALA A 11 31.21 -43.35 3.01
C ALA A 11 32.52 -42.58 3.30
N LEU A 12 32.42 -41.55 4.14
CA LEU A 12 33.34 -41.16 5.24
C LEU A 12 32.78 -39.86 5.86
N ALA A 13 32.06 -39.89 6.99
CA ALA A 13 32.51 -39.98 8.39
C ALA A 13 33.25 -38.72 8.90
N ALA A 14 32.57 -37.94 9.75
CA ALA A 14 33.19 -37.23 10.87
C ALA A 14 32.13 -37.02 11.97
N ALA A 15 32.39 -37.62 13.13
CA ALA A 15 31.64 -37.40 14.35
C ALA A 15 32.02 -36.05 14.97
N VAL A 16 31.03 -35.27 15.42
CA VAL A 16 31.22 -34.20 16.42
C VAL A 16 30.01 -34.21 17.36
N SER A 17 30.28 -34.75 18.55
CA SER A 17 29.76 -34.42 19.89
C SER A 17 28.35 -33.83 20.08
N CYS A 18 27.61 -34.54 20.94
CA CYS A 18 26.67 -34.02 21.93
C CYS A 18 27.10 -32.65 22.48
N SER A 19 26.24 -31.63 22.38
CA SER A 19 26.26 -30.42 23.19
C SER A 19 24.87 -29.77 23.13
N SER A 20 24.16 -29.91 24.25
CA SER A 20 23.11 -29.04 24.79
C SER A 20 22.13 -28.38 23.81
N ASP A 21 20.90 -28.86 23.83
CA ASP A 21 19.71 -28.07 23.52
C ASP A 21 19.74 -26.75 24.32
N ASP A 22 20.13 -25.66 23.67
CA ASP A 22 19.75 -24.33 24.11
C ASP A 22 18.64 -23.86 23.16
N GLY A 23 17.41 -23.94 23.66
CA GLY A 23 16.18 -23.61 22.95
C GLY A 23 16.07 -22.13 22.64
N SER A 24 16.88 -21.65 21.71
CA SER A 24 16.63 -20.40 20.99
C SER A 24 15.77 -20.75 19.77
N ALA A 25 14.52 -20.27 19.79
CA ALA A 25 13.67 -20.31 18.60
C ALA A 25 14.44 -19.70 17.42
N PRO A 26 14.37 -20.27 16.20
CA PRO A 26 15.03 -19.67 15.05
C PRO A 26 14.52 -18.24 14.91
N GLU A 27 15.42 -17.27 15.06
CA GLU A 27 15.12 -15.85 14.88
C GLU A 27 14.54 -15.69 13.47
N LYS A 28 13.23 -15.43 13.39
CA LYS A 28 12.56 -15.24 12.09
C LYS A 28 13.27 -14.09 11.40
N LYS A 29 13.87 -14.38 10.24
CA LYS A 29 14.45 -13.36 9.37
C LYS A 29 13.38 -12.29 9.10
N GLN A 30 13.64 -11.05 9.54
CA GLN A 30 12.74 -9.93 9.29
C GLN A 30 12.57 -9.70 7.79
N VAL A 31 11.34 -9.44 7.37
CA VAL A 31 11.01 -9.04 6.00
C VAL A 31 11.62 -7.68 5.70
N THR A 32 12.21 -7.57 4.52
CA THR A 32 12.75 -6.32 3.97
C THR A 32 11.68 -5.55 3.21
N PHE A 33 11.79 -4.23 3.13
CA PHE A 33 10.86 -3.43 2.30
C PHE A 33 10.84 -3.82 0.83
N LYS A 34 11.94 -4.37 0.30
CA LYS A 34 11.96 -4.92 -1.06
C LYS A 34 11.02 -6.13 -1.21
N GLU A 35 11.01 -7.01 -0.21
CA GLU A 35 10.08 -8.14 -0.15
C GLU A 35 8.63 -7.64 0.06
N VAL A 36 8.42 -6.58 0.85
CA VAL A 36 7.12 -5.92 0.99
C VAL A 36 6.61 -5.40 -0.36
N GLU A 37 7.41 -4.58 -1.05
CA GLU A 37 7.07 -3.99 -2.35
C GLU A 37 6.74 -5.07 -3.38
N GLN A 38 7.51 -6.16 -3.40
CA GLN A 38 7.28 -7.29 -4.29
C GLN A 38 5.96 -8.02 -3.97
N GLN A 39 5.70 -8.33 -2.70
CA GLN A 39 4.50 -9.07 -2.30
C GLN A 39 3.21 -8.25 -2.43
N LEU A 40 3.30 -6.92 -2.29
CA LEU A 40 2.19 -6.01 -2.57
C LEU A 40 2.00 -5.74 -4.07
N GLU A 41 2.94 -6.18 -4.91
CA GLU A 41 2.96 -5.93 -6.37
C GLU A 41 3.03 -4.44 -6.70
N MET A 42 3.83 -3.68 -5.95
CA MET A 42 3.98 -2.25 -6.14
C MET A 42 4.67 -1.94 -7.49
N LYS A 43 4.17 -0.92 -8.19
CA LYS A 43 4.77 -0.42 -9.45
C LYS A 43 6.03 0.43 -9.23
N GLY A 44 6.36 0.73 -7.98
CA GLY A 44 7.51 1.52 -7.56
C GLY A 44 7.96 1.11 -6.17
N SER A 45 8.84 1.90 -5.56
CA SER A 45 9.43 1.61 -4.25
C SER A 45 9.07 2.68 -3.25
N PHE A 46 8.89 2.30 -1.98
CA PHE A 46 8.73 3.27 -0.92
C PHE A 46 9.97 4.16 -0.83
N SER A 47 9.75 5.46 -0.62
CA SER A 47 10.82 6.38 -0.25
C SER A 47 11.34 6.02 1.15
N GLU A 48 12.54 6.50 1.50
CA GLU A 48 13.06 6.32 2.86
C GLU A 48 12.18 6.98 3.93
N LEU A 49 11.45 8.04 3.55
CA LEU A 49 10.48 8.69 4.42
C LEU A 49 9.26 7.78 4.67
N SER A 50 8.71 7.18 3.61
CA SER A 50 7.63 6.19 3.70
C SER A 50 8.03 5.03 4.58
N LYS A 51 9.21 4.44 4.33
CA LYS A 51 9.72 3.31 5.14
C LYS A 51 9.78 3.69 6.62
N ARG A 52 10.33 4.87 6.94
CA ARG A 52 10.41 5.36 8.33
C ARG A 52 9.03 5.55 8.96
N ASN A 53 8.09 6.16 8.24
CA ASN A 53 6.74 6.39 8.74
C ASN A 53 5.96 5.09 8.92
N ILE A 54 6.11 4.13 8.00
CA ILE A 54 5.57 2.78 8.12
C ILE A 54 6.14 2.11 9.39
N LEU A 55 7.45 2.13 9.59
CA LEU A 55 8.06 1.53 10.78
C LEU A 55 7.61 2.23 12.07
N ARG A 56 7.44 3.56 12.07
CA ARG A 56 6.90 4.30 13.23
C ARG A 56 5.49 3.86 13.58
N HIS A 57 4.64 3.62 12.57
CA HIS A 57 3.23 3.29 12.77
C HIS A 57 3.00 1.81 13.07
N TYR A 58 3.68 0.91 12.36
CA TYR A 58 3.44 -0.54 12.44
C TYR A 58 4.53 -1.30 13.21
N GLY A 59 5.60 -0.63 13.64
CA GLY A 59 6.72 -1.22 14.38
C GLY A 59 7.72 -1.97 13.50
N THR A 60 7.26 -2.88 12.64
CA THR A 60 8.11 -3.68 11.75
C THR A 60 7.54 -3.76 10.33
N ALA A 61 8.42 -4.03 9.36
CA ALA A 61 8.02 -4.28 7.98
C ALA A 61 7.17 -5.57 7.86
N ASP A 62 7.44 -6.58 8.69
CA ASP A 62 6.61 -7.80 8.77
C ASP A 62 5.17 -7.48 9.17
N ASN A 63 4.98 -6.72 10.25
CA ASN A 63 3.65 -6.36 10.73
C ASN A 63 2.89 -5.50 9.71
N PHE A 64 3.59 -4.55 9.08
CA PHE A 64 3.01 -3.78 7.98
C PHE A 64 2.56 -4.69 6.83
N LEU A 65 3.41 -5.60 6.37
CA LEU A 65 3.11 -6.48 5.25
C LEU A 65 1.91 -7.40 5.54
N ASP A 66 1.88 -8.02 6.71
CA ASP A 66 0.78 -8.90 7.12
C ASP A 66 -0.57 -8.14 7.11
N LEU A 67 -0.59 -6.93 7.67
CA LEU A 67 -1.78 -6.08 7.68
C LEU A 67 -2.15 -5.59 6.29
N ALA A 68 -1.16 -5.19 5.47
CA ALA A 68 -1.37 -4.71 4.10
C ALA A 68 -1.93 -5.81 3.18
N LEU A 69 -1.42 -7.05 3.29
CA LEU A 69 -1.93 -8.20 2.54
C LEU A 69 -3.37 -8.55 2.95
N LYS A 70 -3.64 -8.56 4.26
CA LYS A 70 -5.00 -8.74 4.78
C LYS A 70 -5.93 -7.65 4.22
N ARG A 71 -5.49 -6.40 4.25
CA ARG A 71 -6.28 -5.26 3.74
C ARG A 71 -6.52 -5.37 2.24
N LYS A 72 -5.52 -5.77 1.45
CA LYS A 72 -5.65 -6.03 0.00
C LYS A 72 -6.76 -7.07 -0.27
N ALA A 73 -6.82 -8.13 0.51
CA ALA A 73 -7.86 -9.16 0.41
C ALA A 73 -9.27 -8.66 0.82
N GLU A 74 -9.38 -7.85 1.87
CA GLU A 74 -10.66 -7.24 2.27
C GLU A 74 -11.22 -6.32 1.18
N LEU A 75 -10.35 -5.52 0.57
CA LEU A 75 -10.72 -4.57 -0.48
C LEU A 75 -11.16 -5.29 -1.77
N SER A 76 -10.49 -6.39 -2.13
CA SER A 76 -10.91 -7.20 -3.29
C SER A 76 -12.28 -7.85 -3.06
N ALA A 77 -12.58 -8.33 -1.84
CA ALA A 77 -13.88 -8.88 -1.48
C ALA A 77 -15.00 -7.81 -1.49
N LYS A 78 -14.72 -6.60 -1.00
CA LYS A 78 -15.67 -5.47 -1.04
C LYS A 78 -16.07 -5.10 -2.47
N ASN A 79 -15.10 -5.04 -3.38
CA ASN A 79 -15.35 -4.72 -4.78
C ASN A 79 -16.26 -5.76 -5.46
N SER A 80 -16.11 -7.04 -5.12
CA SER A 80 -17.03 -8.10 -5.61
C SER A 80 -18.46 -7.92 -5.11
N THR A 81 -18.64 -7.36 -3.91
CA THR A 81 -19.96 -7.23 -3.26
C THR A 81 -20.71 -5.93 -3.64
N LYS A 82 -20.02 -4.92 -4.19
CA LYS A 82 -20.64 -3.66 -4.66
C LYS A 82 -21.68 -3.86 -5.77
N SER A 83 -21.68 -5.00 -6.45
CA SER A 83 -22.57 -5.31 -7.60
C SER A 83 -24.08 -5.39 -7.27
N ASN A 84 -24.50 -5.46 -6.00
CA ASN A 84 -25.91 -5.71 -5.62
C ASN A 84 -26.58 -4.61 -4.78
N LYS A 85 -26.04 -3.38 -4.74
CA LYS A 85 -26.71 -2.27 -4.03
C LYS A 85 -27.56 -1.43 -4.99
N THR A 86 -28.81 -1.22 -4.59
CA THR A 86 -29.86 -0.38 -5.20
C THR A 86 -29.27 0.87 -5.86
N ALA A 87 -29.70 1.18 -7.09
CA ALA A 87 -29.21 2.27 -7.93
C ALA A 87 -29.17 3.62 -7.18
N LYS A 88 -28.05 3.91 -6.52
CA LYS A 88 -27.70 5.24 -6.03
C LYS A 88 -27.45 6.10 -7.28
N MET A 89 -27.98 7.31 -7.32
CA MET A 89 -27.59 8.25 -8.37
C MET A 89 -26.10 8.51 -8.28
N MET A 90 -25.40 8.22 -9.37
CA MET A 90 -23.97 8.46 -9.54
C MET A 90 -23.73 9.95 -9.73
N ALA A 91 -22.88 10.54 -8.89
CA ALA A 91 -22.44 11.92 -9.05
C ALA A 91 -21.01 11.94 -9.58
N ALA A 92 -20.73 12.82 -10.54
CA ALA A 92 -19.37 13.08 -11.01
C ALA A 92 -18.92 14.44 -10.50
N TYR A 93 -17.69 14.50 -10.01
CA TYR A 93 -17.06 15.72 -9.50
C TYR A 93 -15.79 16.04 -10.28
N THR A 94 -15.49 17.34 -10.38
CA THR A 94 -14.24 17.84 -10.95
C THR A 94 -13.13 17.70 -9.91
N ILE A 95 -12.09 16.97 -10.24
CA ILE A 95 -10.88 16.86 -9.44
C ILE A 95 -9.80 17.67 -10.13
N THR A 96 -9.32 18.71 -9.44
CA THR A 96 -8.16 19.51 -9.87
C THR A 96 -6.96 19.06 -9.06
N VAL A 97 -5.90 18.66 -9.75
CA VAL A 97 -4.65 18.18 -9.13
C VAL A 97 -3.52 19.11 -9.52
N TYR A 98 -2.80 19.62 -8.52
CA TYR A 98 -1.45 20.14 -8.69
C TYR A 98 -0.46 18.97 -8.54
N ASP A 99 0.30 18.68 -9.59
CA ASP A 99 1.40 17.72 -9.56
C ASP A 99 2.62 18.37 -10.24
N PRO A 100 3.74 18.60 -9.50
CA PRO A 100 4.95 19.20 -10.06
C PRO A 100 5.60 18.36 -11.17
N TRP A 101 5.25 17.07 -11.29
CA TRP A 101 5.75 16.20 -12.35
C TRP A 101 4.99 16.37 -13.67
N TYR A 102 3.86 17.09 -13.66
CA TYR A 102 3.17 17.48 -14.87
C TYR A 102 3.67 18.84 -15.35
N GLY A 103 4.06 18.96 -16.61
CA GLY A 103 4.75 20.15 -17.13
C GLY A 103 4.03 21.50 -16.92
N SER A 104 2.69 21.53 -16.85
CA SER A 104 1.91 22.74 -16.55
C SER A 104 1.62 22.94 -15.05
N GLY A 105 2.13 22.07 -14.18
CA GLY A 105 1.95 22.10 -12.72
C GLY A 105 0.58 21.67 -12.22
N SER A 106 -0.50 21.84 -13.01
CA SER A 106 -1.84 21.38 -12.63
C SER A 106 -2.70 20.95 -13.82
N PHE A 107 -3.73 20.16 -13.54
CA PHE A 107 -4.77 19.73 -14.48
C PHE A 107 -6.04 19.29 -13.75
N SER A 108 -7.14 19.12 -14.48
CA SER A 108 -8.40 18.63 -13.93
C SER A 108 -8.97 17.45 -14.70
N PHE A 109 -9.72 16.60 -14.01
CA PHE A 109 -10.43 15.45 -14.57
C PHE A 109 -11.73 15.18 -13.81
N TRP A 110 -12.65 14.42 -14.40
CA TRP A 110 -13.88 13.99 -13.75
C TRP A 110 -13.68 12.67 -13.02
N CYS A 111 -14.24 12.55 -11.81
CA CYS A 111 -14.22 11.34 -11.00
C CYS A 111 -15.61 11.08 -10.40
N TRP A 112 -16.08 9.84 -10.50
CA TRP A 112 -17.36 9.43 -9.93
C TRP A 112 -17.26 9.28 -8.40
N ASP A 113 -18.38 9.45 -7.71
CA ASP A 113 -18.47 9.36 -6.24
C ASP A 113 -18.28 7.95 -5.67
N ASP A 114 -18.13 6.94 -6.53
CA ASP A 114 -17.83 5.54 -6.19
C ASP A 114 -16.49 5.02 -6.74
N GLU A 115 -15.70 5.89 -7.41
CA GLU A 115 -14.36 5.63 -7.92
C GLU A 115 -13.31 6.29 -7.04
N TYR A 116 -12.19 5.60 -6.79
CA TYR A 116 -11.08 6.26 -6.07
C TYR A 116 -10.41 7.31 -6.94
N ILE A 117 -10.07 8.44 -6.33
CA ILE A 117 -9.43 9.56 -7.02
C ILE A 117 -8.11 9.13 -7.67
N LEU A 118 -7.30 8.29 -7.01
CA LEU A 118 -6.01 7.85 -7.55
C LEU A 118 -6.14 6.91 -8.74
N ASP A 119 -7.13 6.00 -8.72
CA ASP A 119 -7.39 5.10 -9.84
C ASP A 119 -7.78 5.92 -11.06
N LYS A 120 -8.70 6.87 -10.89
CA LYS A 120 -9.10 7.79 -11.95
C LYS A 120 -7.94 8.66 -12.43
N TYR A 121 -7.08 9.11 -11.54
CA TYR A 121 -5.87 9.85 -11.90
C TYR A 121 -4.95 9.03 -12.83
N TYR A 122 -4.81 7.72 -12.63
CA TYR A 122 -4.00 6.86 -13.49
C TYR A 122 -4.60 6.64 -14.88
N ASP A 123 -5.92 6.60 -15.01
CA ASP A 123 -6.60 6.50 -16.32
C ASP A 123 -6.26 7.68 -17.24
N TRP A 124 -5.90 8.83 -16.68
CA TRP A 124 -5.48 10.01 -17.43
C TRP A 124 -4.00 9.98 -17.84
N ASN A 125 -3.44 8.78 -17.98
CA ASN A 125 -2.06 8.48 -18.39
C ASN A 125 -1.01 9.26 -17.57
N ARG A 126 -1.22 9.32 -16.26
CA ARG A 126 -0.37 10.06 -15.35
C ARG A 126 0.71 9.18 -14.75
N LYS A 127 1.83 9.78 -14.37
CA LYS A 127 2.93 9.03 -13.76
C LYS A 127 2.44 8.39 -12.46
N SER A 128 2.74 7.10 -12.30
CA SER A 128 2.47 6.36 -11.07
C SER A 128 3.00 7.14 -9.87
N LEU A 129 2.19 7.23 -8.81
CA LEU A 129 2.72 7.49 -7.48
C LEU A 129 3.25 6.17 -6.94
N ASP A 130 4.33 6.23 -6.16
CA ASP A 130 4.89 5.06 -5.50
C ASP A 130 3.98 4.75 -4.30
N CYS A 131 2.97 3.91 -4.48
CA CYS A 131 1.91 3.66 -3.50
C CYS A 131 1.56 2.17 -3.44
N ASP A 132 1.27 1.70 -2.23
CA ASP A 132 0.80 0.34 -1.95
C ASP A 132 -0.63 0.07 -2.45
N GLY A 133 -1.38 1.14 -2.70
CA GLY A 133 -2.77 1.10 -3.10
C GLY A 133 -3.73 0.68 -1.99
N VAL A 134 -3.29 0.34 -0.77
CA VAL A 134 -4.18 -0.19 0.29
C VAL A 134 -4.54 0.83 1.37
N GLY A 135 -4.00 2.05 1.29
CA GLY A 135 -4.31 3.13 2.23
C GLY A 135 -3.64 2.96 3.59
N MET A 136 -2.49 2.28 3.63
CA MET A 136 -1.77 1.95 4.86
C MET A 136 -0.42 2.68 4.96
N SER A 137 -0.06 3.52 4.00
CA SER A 137 1.21 4.23 3.97
C SER A 137 1.03 5.68 3.51
N PRO A 138 1.96 6.59 3.88
CA PRO A 138 1.90 7.99 3.46
C PRO A 138 2.40 8.21 2.02
N ALA A 139 2.75 7.15 1.29
CA ALA A 139 3.49 7.25 0.04
C ALA A 139 2.71 8.01 -1.07
N CYS A 140 1.37 7.98 -1.02
CA CYS A 140 0.50 8.77 -1.90
C CYS A 140 -0.10 10.01 -1.23
N VAL A 141 0.37 10.40 -0.03
CA VAL A 141 -0.25 11.47 0.74
C VAL A 141 -0.28 12.77 -0.06
N ALA A 142 -1.45 13.39 -0.04
CA ALA A 142 -1.76 14.62 -0.72
C ALA A 142 -2.39 15.61 0.25
N LYS A 143 -2.35 16.90 -0.11
CA LYS A 143 -3.02 17.97 0.63
C LYS A 143 -4.32 18.33 -0.08
N LEU A 144 -5.45 18.28 0.65
CA LEU A 144 -6.73 18.79 0.19
C LEU A 144 -6.79 20.31 0.45
N TRP A 145 -6.89 21.09 -0.63
CA TRP A 145 -6.99 22.56 -0.57
C TRP A 145 -8.43 23.05 -0.67
N GLY A 146 -9.32 22.25 -1.26
CA GLY A 146 -10.73 22.57 -1.38
C GLY A 146 -11.56 21.35 -1.72
N GLY A 147 -12.84 21.40 -1.37
CA GLY A 147 -13.78 20.28 -1.53
C GLY A 147 -13.83 19.36 -0.31
N ARG A 148 -14.43 18.19 -0.50
CA ARG A 148 -14.53 17.13 0.52
C ARG A 148 -14.38 15.77 -0.13
N VAL A 149 -13.78 14.86 0.62
CA VAL A 149 -13.58 13.47 0.23
C VAL A 149 -14.05 12.55 1.35
N ASP A 150 -14.52 11.36 0.99
CA ASP A 150 -14.64 10.24 1.91
C ASP A 150 -13.37 9.41 1.81
N GLN A 151 -12.57 9.40 2.87
CA GLN A 151 -11.39 8.55 2.97
C GLN A 151 -11.50 7.52 4.09
N SER A 152 -12.70 7.13 4.50
CA SER A 152 -12.93 6.18 5.60
C SER A 152 -12.34 4.78 5.40
N GLU A 153 -11.85 4.47 4.19
CA GLU A 153 -11.26 3.17 3.86
C GLU A 153 -9.73 3.11 4.01
N GLN A 154 -9.08 4.21 4.35
CA GLN A 154 -7.67 4.24 4.73
C GLN A 154 -7.49 3.86 6.21
N SER A 155 -6.27 3.48 6.63
CA SER A 155 -5.98 3.13 8.04
C SER A 155 -4.67 3.71 8.58
N PHE A 156 -4.07 4.66 7.88
CA PHE A 156 -2.78 5.25 8.22
C PHE A 156 -2.91 6.63 8.87
N LEU A 157 -3.70 7.53 8.29
CA LEU A 157 -3.93 8.87 8.82
C LEU A 157 -4.87 8.83 10.02
N ASN A 158 -4.53 9.58 11.07
CA ASN A 158 -5.42 9.79 12.21
C ASN A 158 -6.42 10.93 11.95
N ASP A 159 -7.38 11.13 12.87
CA ASP A 159 -8.43 12.14 12.71
C ASP A 159 -7.88 13.58 12.66
N GLU A 160 -6.84 13.90 13.41
CA GLU A 160 -6.23 15.23 13.43
C GLU A 160 -5.52 15.53 12.10
N GLU A 161 -4.84 14.55 11.52
CA GLU A 161 -4.20 14.66 10.22
C GLU A 161 -5.24 14.83 9.10
N MET A 162 -6.33 14.07 9.16
CA MET A 162 -7.46 14.23 8.23
C MET A 162 -8.11 15.62 8.36
N GLN A 163 -8.32 16.11 9.59
CA GLN A 163 -8.84 17.47 9.84
C GLN A 163 -7.88 18.57 9.38
N ALA A 164 -6.57 18.33 9.46
CA ALA A 164 -5.57 19.22 8.90
C ALA A 164 -5.61 19.26 7.36
N GLY A 165 -6.40 18.41 6.69
CA GLY A 165 -6.56 18.36 5.24
C GLY A 165 -5.58 17.40 4.55
N TRP A 166 -5.02 16.43 5.28
CA TRP A 166 -4.27 15.34 4.67
C TRP A 166 -5.22 14.27 4.13
N VAL A 167 -4.89 13.73 2.97
CA VAL A 167 -5.68 12.69 2.30
C VAL A 167 -4.80 11.65 1.65
N LEU A 168 -5.26 10.40 1.65
CA LEU A 168 -4.69 9.31 0.85
C LEU A 168 -5.56 9.05 -0.39
N PRO A 169 -5.22 9.58 -1.58
CA PRO A 169 -6.06 9.49 -2.78
C PRO A 169 -6.32 8.04 -3.24
N CYS A 170 -5.48 7.08 -2.84
CA CYS A 170 -5.66 5.66 -3.15
C CYS A 170 -6.90 5.04 -2.50
N ARG A 171 -7.43 5.69 -1.46
CA ARG A 171 -8.64 5.28 -0.73
C ARG A 171 -9.55 6.46 -0.43
N ALA A 172 -9.57 7.44 -1.33
CA ALA A 172 -10.44 8.61 -1.23
C ALA A 172 -11.46 8.64 -2.37
N TYR A 173 -12.74 8.80 -2.03
CA TYR A 173 -13.84 9.09 -2.94
C TYR A 173 -14.18 10.58 -2.90
N PRO A 174 -14.46 11.23 -4.04
CA PRO A 174 -14.90 12.63 -4.02
C PRO A 174 -16.33 12.75 -3.53
N GLN A 175 -16.60 13.74 -2.66
CA GLN A 175 -17.94 14.13 -2.24
C GLN A 175 -18.37 15.48 -2.82
N GLN A 176 -17.44 16.20 -3.43
CA GLN A 176 -17.60 17.51 -4.08
C GLN A 176 -16.48 17.68 -5.12
N ASP A 177 -16.53 18.78 -5.87
CA ASP A 177 -15.36 19.24 -6.63
C ASP A 177 -14.19 19.45 -5.67
N CYS A 178 -13.04 18.86 -5.97
CA CYS A 178 -11.88 18.83 -5.08
C CYS A 178 -10.65 19.46 -5.73
N THR A 179 -9.85 20.15 -4.93
CA THR A 179 -8.53 20.62 -5.32
C THR A 179 -7.49 19.95 -4.43
N LEU A 180 -6.58 19.19 -5.04
CA LEU A 180 -5.58 18.37 -4.36
C LEU A 180 -4.18 18.78 -4.81
N ASN A 181 -3.24 18.80 -3.87
CA ASN A 181 -1.82 18.90 -4.16
C ASN A 181 -1.16 17.54 -3.90
N PHE A 182 -0.63 16.92 -4.95
CA PHE A 182 -0.03 15.59 -4.89
C PHE A 182 1.45 15.65 -4.48
N ARG A 183 2.01 14.47 -4.18
CA ARG A 183 3.44 14.30 -3.81
C ARG A 183 3.84 15.13 -2.60
N GLN A 184 2.97 15.15 -1.60
CA GLN A 184 3.18 15.95 -0.39
C GLN A 184 3.82 15.13 0.73
N GLU A 185 4.41 13.98 0.42
CA GLU A 185 5.06 13.12 1.40
C GLU A 185 6.12 13.87 2.21
N GLU A 186 6.98 14.66 1.55
CA GLU A 186 8.02 15.45 2.21
C GLU A 186 7.47 16.53 3.15
N ASN A 187 6.24 16.99 2.90
CA ASN A 187 5.56 17.99 3.72
C ASN A 187 4.67 17.36 4.79
N PHE A 188 4.46 16.04 4.75
CA PHE A 188 3.65 15.32 5.70
C PHE A 188 4.50 14.88 6.89
N VAL A 189 4.25 15.51 8.03
CA VAL A 189 4.85 15.13 9.32
C VAL A 189 3.75 14.46 10.14
N PRO A 190 3.81 13.13 10.35
CA PRO A 190 2.82 12.45 11.16
C PRO A 190 2.84 12.97 12.59
N ILE A 191 1.65 13.29 13.12
CA ILE A 191 1.46 13.83 14.47
C ILE A 191 1.47 12.66 15.45
#